data_AF-A0A4V1RWN0-F1
#
_entry.id   AF-A0A4V1RWN0-F1
#
_cell.length_a   1.000
_cell.length_b   1.000
_cell.length_c   1.000
_cell.angle_alpha   90.00
_cell.angle_beta   90.00
_cell.angle_gamma   90.00
#
_symmetry.space_group_name_H-M   'P 1'
#
loop_
_entity.id
_entity.type
_entity.pdbx_description
1 polymer ?
#
loop_
_entity_poly.entity_id
_entity_poly.type
_entity_poly.pdbx_seq_one_letter_code
_entity_poly.pdbx_strand_id
1 'polypeptide(L)'
;MKAITLKDSPDPWATLIEYGIKTIETRTWSTKYRGDLLICASKSSKTPNAGKAVCVVEVYDCRPMTPADENAARCDIYPNAFSWRLRNLRWLSEKFSVTGQLSIYEVEIPEGIRIYRPGFKELLDHPDYL
;
A
#
# COMPACT_ATOMS: atom_id res chain seq x y z
N MET A 1 14.17 -4.24 2.81
CA MET A 1 13.50 -2.98 2.41
C MET A 1 12.37 -2.71 3.39
N LYS A 2 12.01 -1.44 3.58
CA LYS A 2 10.91 -1.07 4.48
C LYS A 2 9.58 -1.59 3.93
N ALA A 3 8.73 -2.04 4.84
CA ALA A 3 7.39 -2.55 4.54
C ALA A 3 6.36 -2.04 5.56
N ILE A 4 5.09 -2.04 5.15
CA ILE A 4 3.94 -1.81 6.03
C ILE A 4 2.82 -2.78 5.68
N THR A 5 2.08 -3.24 6.69
CA THR A 5 0.91 -4.10 6.48
C THR A 5 -0.39 -3.28 6.54
N LEU A 6 -1.23 -3.46 5.54
CA LEU A 6 -2.58 -2.89 5.44
C LEU A 6 -3.59 -4.03 5.57
N LYS A 7 -4.77 -3.71 6.10
CA LYS A 7 -5.88 -4.65 6.15
C LYS A 7 -6.68 -4.53 4.86
N ASP A 8 -6.85 -5.63 4.12
CA ASP A 8 -7.68 -5.69 2.91
C ASP A 8 -9.09 -6.24 3.26
N SER A 9 -9.74 -5.65 4.28
CA SER A 9 -11.11 -5.98 4.70
C SER A 9 -11.64 -5.00 5.78
N PRO A 10 -12.90 -4.52 5.70
CA PRO A 10 -13.88 -4.79 4.65
C PRO A 10 -13.47 -4.20 3.30
N ASP A 11 -12.77 -3.07 3.31
CA ASP A 11 -12.27 -2.43 2.11
C ASP A 11 -10.90 -2.98 1.67
N PRO A 12 -10.63 -3.07 0.37
CA PRO A 12 -9.41 -3.65 -0.17
C PRO A 12 -8.27 -2.60 -0.25
N TRP A 13 -7.86 -2.00 0.88
CA TRP A 13 -6.88 -0.92 0.94
C TRP A 13 -5.52 -1.20 0.29
N ALA A 14 -4.93 -2.38 0.51
CA ALA A 14 -3.66 -2.77 -0.10
C ALA A 14 -3.83 -2.93 -1.62
N THR A 15 -4.95 -3.51 -2.05
CA THR A 15 -5.28 -3.68 -3.47
C THR A 15 -5.57 -2.33 -4.14
N LEU A 16 -6.24 -1.39 -3.47
CA LEU A 16 -6.47 -0.05 -4.01
C LEU A 16 -5.16 0.71 -4.26
N ILE A 17 -4.13 0.51 -3.41
CA ILE A 17 -2.79 1.06 -3.65
C ILE A 17 -2.11 0.32 -4.81
N GLU A 18 -2.21 -1.01 -4.85
CA GLU A 18 -1.65 -1.85 -5.92
C GLU A 18 -2.12 -1.40 -7.31
N TYR A 19 -3.39 -1.01 -7.46
CA TYR A 19 -3.95 -0.53 -8.73
C TYR A 19 -3.92 1.00 -8.89
N GLY A 20 -3.23 1.72 -8.00
CA GLY A 20 -3.05 3.17 -8.11
C GLY A 20 -4.30 4.01 -7.84
N ILE A 21 -5.39 3.40 -7.37
CA ILE A 21 -6.65 4.08 -7.01
C ILE A 21 -6.48 4.86 -5.71
N LYS A 22 -5.79 4.28 -4.72
CA LYS A 22 -5.44 4.92 -3.44
C LYS A 22 -3.99 5.39 -3.49
N THR A 23 -3.79 6.70 -3.48
CA THR A 23 -2.46 7.36 -3.54
C THR A 23 -2.07 8.02 -2.23
N ILE A 24 -2.93 7.94 -1.21
CA ILE A 24 -2.64 8.36 0.16
C ILE A 24 -2.95 7.19 1.08
N GLU A 25 -1.97 6.76 1.85
CA GLU A 25 -2.20 5.90 3.02
C GLU A 25 -2.50 6.77 4.24
N THR A 26 -3.33 6.28 5.16
CA THR A 26 -3.66 7.04 6.38
C THR A 26 -3.34 6.25 7.62
N ARG A 27 -2.78 6.91 8.64
CA ARG A 27 -2.50 6.32 9.96
C ARG A 27 -2.74 7.35 11.06
N THR A 28 -3.00 6.89 12.27
CA THR A 28 -3.07 7.75 13.48
C THR A 28 -1.69 8.22 13.96
N TRP A 29 -0.63 7.85 13.26
CA TRP A 29 0.75 8.20 13.59
C TRP A 29 1.51 8.67 12.35
N SER A 30 2.46 9.58 12.58
CA SER A 30 3.29 10.16 11.54
C SER A 30 4.58 9.35 11.32
N THR A 31 5.11 9.36 10.09
CA THR A 31 6.43 8.80 9.80
C THR A 31 7.37 9.84 9.23
N LYS A 32 8.63 9.78 9.68
CA LYS A 32 9.74 10.54 9.07
C LYS A 32 10.37 9.79 7.89
N TYR A 33 10.00 8.54 7.66
CA TYR A 33 10.53 7.74 6.56
C TYR A 33 10.15 8.36 5.21
N ARG A 34 11.12 8.41 4.29
CA ARG A 34 10.94 8.80 2.90
C ARG A 34 11.70 7.82 2.02
N GLY A 35 11.06 7.33 0.97
CA GLY A 35 11.61 6.31 0.09
C GLY A 35 10.67 5.11 -0.11
N ASP A 36 11.25 4.03 -0.62
CA ASP A 36 10.53 2.83 -1.07
C ASP A 36 9.92 2.05 0.08
N LEU A 37 8.61 1.83 0.00
CA LEU A 37 7.81 1.09 0.96
C LEU A 37 7.09 -0.06 0.26
N LEU A 38 7.36 -1.27 0.72
CA LEU A 38 6.64 -2.47 0.32
C LEU A 38 5.27 -2.49 1.00
N ILE A 39 4.21 -2.55 0.20
CA ILE A 39 2.84 -2.70 0.68
C ILE A 39 2.54 -4.19 0.82
N CYS A 40 2.05 -4.56 1.98
CA CYS A 40 1.68 -5.93 2.32
C CYS A 40 0.21 -5.97 2.75
N ALA A 41 -0.51 -7.04 2.41
CA ALA A 41 -1.85 -7.29 2.94
C ALA A 41 -1.79 -8.17 4.19
N SER A 42 -2.63 -7.88 5.18
CA SER A 42 -2.70 -8.67 6.41
C SER A 42 -3.15 -10.10 6.11
N LYS A 43 -2.75 -11.07 6.95
CA LYS A 43 -3.20 -12.47 6.83
C LYS A 43 -4.72 -12.62 6.98
N SER A 44 -5.38 -11.69 7.65
CA SER A 44 -6.83 -11.66 7.86
C SER A 44 -7.62 -10.94 6.75
N SER A 45 -6.94 -10.52 5.68
CA SER A 45 -7.56 -9.90 4.51
C SER A 45 -8.49 -10.88 3.79
N LYS A 46 -9.51 -10.36 3.10
CA LYS A 46 -10.50 -11.17 2.38
C LYS A 46 -10.30 -11.17 0.86
N THR A 47 -9.14 -10.69 0.40
CA THR A 47 -8.73 -10.70 -1.00
C THR A 47 -7.69 -11.80 -1.25
N PRO A 48 -7.42 -12.17 -2.52
CA PRO A 48 -6.30 -13.06 -2.88
C PRO A 48 -4.90 -12.59 -2.44
N ASN A 49 -4.81 -11.34 -1.97
CA ASN A 49 -3.60 -10.72 -1.43
C ASN A 49 -3.32 -11.07 0.04
N ALA A 50 -4.20 -11.81 0.72
CA ALA A 50 -4.05 -12.13 2.14
C ALA A 50 -2.67 -12.71 2.49
N GLY A 51 -1.96 -12.02 3.39
CA GLY A 51 -0.64 -12.42 3.87
C GLY A 51 0.50 -12.24 2.86
N LYS A 52 0.32 -11.47 1.79
CA LYS A 52 1.31 -11.28 0.73
C LYS A 52 1.82 -9.84 0.63
N ALA A 53 3.05 -9.70 0.15
CA ALA A 53 3.54 -8.45 -0.42
C ALA A 53 2.90 -8.25 -1.80
N VAL A 54 2.41 -7.04 -2.09
CA VAL A 54 1.60 -6.77 -3.30
C VAL A 54 2.27 -5.81 -4.27
N CYS A 55 2.81 -4.70 -3.78
CA CYS A 55 3.45 -3.69 -4.62
C CYS A 55 4.46 -2.86 -3.81
N VAL A 56 5.27 -2.07 -4.52
CA VAL A 56 6.17 -1.08 -3.94
C VAL A 56 5.70 0.31 -4.35
N VAL A 57 5.65 1.22 -3.37
CA VAL A 57 5.39 2.66 -3.57
C VAL A 57 6.50 3.47 -2.92
N GLU A 58 6.58 4.75 -3.22
CA GLU A 58 7.45 5.69 -2.50
C GLU A 58 6.62 6.55 -1.55
N VAL A 59 6.98 6.58 -0.27
CA VAL A 59 6.49 7.61 0.66
C VAL A 59 7.31 8.87 0.45
N TYR A 60 6.71 9.90 -0.15
CA TYR A 60 7.43 11.15 -0.44
C TYR A 60 7.06 12.29 0.51
N ASP A 61 5.93 12.18 1.22
CA ASP A 61 5.47 13.17 2.17
C ASP A 61 4.56 12.55 3.24
N CYS A 62 4.50 13.18 4.42
CA CYS A 62 3.66 12.77 5.54
C CYS A 62 3.30 14.02 6.35
N ARG A 63 2.01 14.34 6.40
CA ARG A 63 1.46 15.51 7.11
C ARG A 63 0.10 15.18 7.72
N PRO A 64 -0.45 16.00 8.64
CA PRO A 64 -1.83 15.86 9.07
C PRO A 64 -2.78 15.77 7.87
N MET A 65 -3.75 14.85 7.97
CA MET A 65 -4.79 14.67 6.95
C MET A 65 -5.72 15.88 6.93
N THR A 66 -6.21 16.19 5.74
CA THR A 66 -7.20 17.24 5.48
C THR A 66 -8.37 16.64 4.69
N PRO A 67 -9.54 17.29 4.66
CA PRO A 67 -10.67 16.83 3.83
C PRO A 67 -10.31 16.70 2.33
N ALA A 68 -9.36 17.50 1.84
CA ALA A 68 -8.88 17.39 0.45
C ALA A 68 -8.18 16.06 0.13
N ASP A 69 -7.77 15.29 1.15
CA ASP A 69 -7.09 14.01 0.99
C ASP A 69 -8.07 12.82 0.86
N GLU A 70 -9.34 12.99 1.22
CA GLU A 70 -10.29 11.89 1.38
C GLU A 70 -10.46 11.06 0.11
N ASN A 71 -10.57 11.71 -1.06
CA ASN A 71 -10.70 11.00 -2.33
C ASN A 71 -9.43 10.18 -2.68
N ALA A 72 -8.24 10.73 -2.43
CA ALA A 72 -6.98 10.03 -2.69
C ALA A 72 -6.67 8.95 -1.63
N ALA A 73 -7.21 9.12 -0.42
CA ALA A 73 -7.15 8.16 0.68
C ALA A 73 -8.25 7.09 0.58
N ARG A 74 -9.31 7.34 -0.20
CA ARG A 74 -10.50 6.48 -0.30
C ARG A 74 -11.22 6.30 1.05
N CYS A 75 -11.07 7.25 1.97
CA CYS A 75 -11.73 7.25 3.28
C CYS A 75 -11.92 8.68 3.78
N ASP A 76 -12.94 8.89 4.62
CA ASP A 76 -13.18 10.16 5.30
C ASP A 76 -12.04 10.47 6.29
N ILE A 77 -11.83 11.75 6.59
CA ILE A 77 -10.90 12.19 7.64
C ILE A 77 -11.37 11.70 9.01
N TYR A 78 -10.42 11.29 9.84
CA TYR A 78 -10.68 10.86 11.22
C TYR A 78 -9.68 11.51 12.20
N PRO A 79 -10.00 11.52 13.52
CA PRO A 79 -9.15 12.17 14.51
C PRO A 79 -7.70 11.67 14.49
N ASN A 80 -6.75 12.61 14.53
CA ASN A 80 -5.31 12.36 14.50
C ASN A 80 -4.79 11.65 13.24
N ALA A 81 -5.55 11.64 12.14
CA ALA A 81 -5.11 11.05 10.89
C ALA A 81 -3.93 11.84 10.28
N PHE A 82 -2.92 11.11 9.82
CA PHE A 82 -1.84 11.58 8.98
C PHE A 82 -1.97 10.99 7.59
N SER A 83 -1.83 11.83 6.57
CA SER A 83 -1.77 11.43 5.17
C SER A 83 -0.32 11.11 4.80
N TRP A 84 -0.04 9.84 4.59
CA TRP A 84 1.20 9.34 4.00
C TRP A 84 1.02 9.34 2.50
N ARG A 85 1.64 10.30 1.82
CA ARG A 85 1.45 10.50 0.39
C ARG A 85 2.37 9.58 -0.38
N LEU A 86 1.77 8.85 -1.33
CA LEU A 86 2.40 7.77 -2.08
C LEU A 86 2.59 8.16 -3.54
N ARG A 87 3.69 7.74 -4.15
CA ARG A 87 3.94 7.88 -5.59
C ARG A 87 4.78 6.71 -6.11
N ASN A 88 5.11 6.74 -7.41
CA ASN A 88 6.04 5.79 -8.04
C ASN A 88 5.68 4.32 -7.76
N LEU A 89 4.39 3.99 -7.95
CA LEU A 89 3.86 2.64 -7.87
C LEU A 89 4.63 1.71 -8.82
N ARG A 90 5.05 0.57 -8.28
CA ARG A 90 5.74 -0.50 -8.98
C ARG A 90 5.19 -1.85 -8.52
N TRP A 91 4.95 -2.75 -9.46
CA TRP A 91 4.50 -4.11 -9.19
C TRP A 91 5.66 -5.06 -8.95
N LEU A 92 5.36 -6.15 -8.25
CA LEU A 92 6.22 -7.31 -8.11
C LEU A 92 5.93 -8.26 -9.27
N SER A 93 6.96 -8.88 -9.86
CA SER A 93 6.75 -9.92 -10.88
C SER A 93 5.98 -11.11 -10.35
N GLU A 94 6.09 -11.37 -9.05
CA GLU A 94 5.30 -12.34 -8.33
C GLU A 94 5.08 -11.87 -6.88
N LYS A 95 3.89 -12.11 -6.33
CA LYS A 95 3.56 -11.80 -4.94
C LYS A 95 4.07 -12.91 -4.04
N PHE A 96 4.70 -12.55 -2.93
CA PHE A 96 5.27 -13.52 -2.00
C PHE A 96 4.72 -13.35 -0.59
N SER A 97 4.75 -14.44 0.19
CA SER A 97 4.26 -14.47 1.56
C SER A 97 5.10 -13.60 2.48
N VAL A 98 4.44 -12.86 3.37
CA VAL A 98 5.08 -12.03 4.40
C VAL A 98 4.37 -12.18 5.74
N THR A 99 5.14 -12.17 6.82
CA THR A 99 4.57 -12.01 8.17
C THR A 99 4.56 -10.53 8.50
N GLY A 100 3.36 -9.95 8.51
CA GLY A 100 3.15 -8.52 8.71
C GLY A 100 3.42 -8.03 10.14
N GLN A 101 3.65 -6.72 10.28
CA GLN A 101 3.77 -6.02 11.55
C GLN A 101 2.94 -4.72 11.52
N LEU A 102 2.58 -4.18 12.70
CA LEU A 102 1.77 -2.97 12.82
C LEU A 102 2.56 -1.67 12.59
N SER A 103 3.88 -1.69 12.84
CA SER A 103 4.81 -0.61 12.53
C SER A 103 5.46 -0.83 11.16
N ILE A 104 6.25 0.14 10.69
CA ILE A 104 7.17 -0.12 9.56
C ILE A 104 8.21 -1.16 10.00
N TYR A 105 8.48 -2.14 9.14
CA TYR A 105 9.41 -3.24 9.41
C TYR A 105 10.29 -3.54 8.19
N GLU A 106 11.32 -4.36 8.37
CA GLU A 106 12.18 -4.82 7.28
C GLU A 106 11.65 -6.13 6.68
N VAL A 107 11.67 -6.20 5.35
CA VAL A 107 11.39 -7.40 4.57
C VAL A 107 12.52 -7.60 3.56
N GLU A 108 13.02 -8.83 3.49
CA GLU A 108 13.88 -9.26 2.39
C GLU A 108 13.01 -9.68 1.20
N ILE A 109 13.34 -9.15 0.02
CA ILE A 109 12.65 -9.55 -1.20
C ILE A 109 13.31 -10.86 -1.67
N PRO A 110 12.54 -11.93 -1.90
CA PRO A 110 13.09 -13.18 -2.43
C PRO A 110 13.84 -12.95 -3.74
N GLU A 111 14.91 -13.73 -3.95
CA GLU A 111 15.67 -13.71 -5.19
C GLU A 111 14.76 -13.99 -6.40
N GLY A 112 14.99 -13.28 -7.51
CA GLY A 112 14.22 -13.44 -8.74
C GLY A 112 12.93 -12.61 -8.82
N ILE A 113 12.44 -12.05 -7.71
CA ILE A 113 11.31 -11.11 -7.73
C ILE A 113 11.77 -9.77 -8.30
N ARG A 114 11.26 -9.41 -9.47
CA ARG A 114 11.54 -8.14 -10.12
C ARG A 114 10.53 -7.09 -9.70
N ILE A 115 11.00 -5.86 -9.51
CA ILE A 115 10.15 -4.69 -9.29
C ILE A 115 10.09 -3.91 -10.61
N TYR A 116 8.89 -3.65 -11.12
CA TYR A 116 8.71 -2.94 -12.40
C TYR A 116 7.55 -1.96 -12.34
N ARG A 117 7.55 -0.95 -13.20
CA ARG A 117 6.41 -0.03 -13.32
C ARG A 117 5.33 -0.69 -14.18
N PRO A 118 4.10 -0.84 -13.67
CA PRO A 118 3.01 -1.38 -14.49
C PRO A 118 2.67 -0.40 -15.62
N GLY A 119 2.29 -0.95 -16.77
CA GLY A 119 1.77 -0.19 -17.90
C GLY A 119 0.35 0.28 -17.68
N PHE A 120 -0.11 1.23 -18.51
CA PHE A 120 -1.46 1.79 -18.41
C PHE A 120 -2.56 0.73 -18.51
N LYS A 121 -2.43 -0.23 -19.43
CA LYS A 121 -3.41 -1.31 -19.60
C LYS A 121 -3.50 -2.21 -18.35
N GLU A 122 -2.34 -2.53 -17.75
CA GLU A 122 -2.28 -3.36 -16.53
C GLU A 122 -2.94 -2.66 -15.34
N LEU A 123 -2.76 -1.33 -15.22
CA LEU A 123 -3.42 -0.55 -14.18
C LEU A 123 -4.94 -0.46 -14.34
N LEU A 124 -5.47 -0.53 -15.57
CA LEU A 124 -6.91 -0.53 -15.84
C LEU A 124 -7.56 -1.91 -15.65
N ASP A 125 -6.77 -2.99 -15.64
CA ASP A 125 -7.26 -4.36 -15.50
C ASP A 125 -7.45 -4.70 -14.03
N HIS A 126 -8.47 -4.10 -13.43
CA HIS A 126 -8.82 -4.29 -12.04
C HIS A 126 -9.42 -5.69 -11.81
N PRO A 127 -9.06 -6.38 -10.72
CA PRO A 127 -9.73 -7.62 -10.36
C PRO A 127 -11.21 -7.41 -10.05
N ASP A 128 -12.04 -8.42 -10.34
CA ASP A 128 -13.49 -8.42 -10.11
C ASP A 128 -13.92 -8.23 -8.63
N TYR A 129 -12.97 -8.31 -7.69
CA TYR A 129 -13.20 -8.19 -6.24
C TYR A 129 -12.80 -6.83 -5.66
N LEU A 130 -12.39 -5.86 -6.50
CA LEU A 130 -12.25 -4.45 -6.14
C LEU A 130 -13.62 -3.76 -6.13
#